data_AF-A9B3B7-F1
#
_entry.id   AF-A9B3B7-F1
#
_cell.length_a   1.000
_cell.length_b   1.000
_cell.length_c   1.000
_cell.angle_alpha   90.00
_cell.angle_beta   90.00
_cell.angle_gamma   90.00
#
_symmetry.space_group_name_H-M   'P 1'
#
loop_
_entity.id
_entity.type
_entity.pdbx_description
1 polymer ?
#
loop_
_entity_poly.entity_id
_entity_poly.type
_entity_poly.pdbx_seq_one_letter_code
_entity_poly.pdbx_strand_id
1 'polypeptide(L)'
;MQYNRIEADLREDAWYFGFYLGNSTLLAFYHDADIFDEDYAEFLLANRHVFAASFAVFSNNCLTPHPSDQSALTRAATWVAQSMLPTVACNYPIEPWELAPASQDRTFNAAFQHFGQALALGTLPTQIIQNHDYFPHVFNGGSFLEQVIMVFVNNLLVDADGLVVNEQAALERATWCLLRWIDRSVVLDPPITPWEINC
;
A
#
# COMPACT_ATOMS: atom_id res chain seq x y z
N MET A 1 -24.85 -11.53 -11.51
CA MET A 1 -23.67 -10.81 -12.03
C MET A 1 -22.47 -11.56 -11.50
N GLN A 2 -21.56 -12.02 -12.37
CA GLN A 2 -20.37 -12.74 -11.96
C GLN A 2 -19.30 -11.70 -11.61
N TYR A 3 -18.74 -11.80 -10.41
CA TYR A 3 -17.64 -10.93 -9.98
C TYR A 3 -16.34 -11.73 -10.01
N ASN A 4 -15.27 -11.07 -10.45
CA ASN A 4 -13.94 -11.66 -10.50
C ASN A 4 -13.08 -11.07 -9.38
N ARG A 5 -11.97 -11.76 -9.07
CA ARG A 5 -10.91 -11.22 -8.21
C ARG A 5 -9.95 -10.38 -9.05
N ILE A 6 -9.15 -9.55 -8.39
CA ILE A 6 -8.00 -8.89 -8.99
C ILE A 6 -7.05 -9.95 -9.58
N GLU A 7 -6.45 -9.63 -10.73
CA GLU A 7 -5.48 -10.47 -11.44
C GLU A 7 -4.35 -10.90 -10.51
N ALA A 8 -3.89 -12.15 -10.63
CA ALA A 8 -2.91 -12.72 -9.72
C ALA A 8 -1.62 -11.90 -9.64
N ASP A 9 -1.09 -11.46 -10.79
CA ASP A 9 0.15 -10.68 -10.88
C ASP A 9 0.05 -9.35 -10.12
N LEU A 10 -1.08 -8.64 -10.22
CA LEU A 10 -1.32 -7.41 -9.45
C LEU A 10 -1.42 -7.66 -7.95
N ARG A 11 -1.97 -8.81 -7.53
CA ARG A 11 -2.01 -9.19 -6.12
C ARG A 11 -0.60 -9.50 -5.59
N GLU A 12 0.22 -10.16 -6.40
CA GLU A 12 1.62 -10.47 -6.10
C GLU A 12 2.47 -9.19 -6.01
N ASP A 13 2.31 -8.27 -6.95
CA ASP A 13 3.00 -6.97 -6.91
C ASP A 13 2.63 -6.18 -5.64
N ALA A 14 1.33 -6.11 -5.31
CA ALA A 14 0.86 -5.42 -4.11
C ALA A 14 1.37 -6.09 -2.83
N TRP A 15 1.48 -7.42 -2.83
CA TRP A 15 2.09 -8.19 -1.75
C TRP A 15 3.55 -7.79 -1.54
N TYR A 16 4.37 -7.84 -2.60
CA TYR A 16 5.78 -7.45 -2.54
C TYR A 16 5.94 -6.01 -2.08
N PHE A 17 5.12 -5.09 -2.59
CA PHE A 17 5.12 -3.70 -2.14
C PHE A 17 4.85 -3.59 -0.64
N GLY A 18 3.81 -4.25 -0.14
CA GLY A 18 3.49 -4.28 1.28
C GLY A 18 4.59 -4.89 2.14
N PHE A 19 5.20 -5.99 1.67
CA PHE A 19 6.33 -6.64 2.31
C PHE A 19 7.52 -5.68 2.44
N TYR A 20 8.00 -5.11 1.33
CA TYR A 20 9.18 -4.27 1.33
C TYR A 20 8.96 -2.95 2.07
N LEU A 21 7.79 -2.32 1.88
CA LEU A 21 7.41 -1.11 2.60
C LEU A 21 7.36 -1.37 4.10
N GLY A 22 6.60 -2.39 4.53
CA GLY A 22 6.35 -2.70 5.94
C GLY A 22 7.56 -3.25 6.70
N ASN A 23 8.48 -3.95 6.02
CA ASN A 23 9.71 -4.48 6.62
C ASN A 23 10.88 -3.48 6.63
N SER A 24 10.65 -2.21 6.30
CA SER A 24 11.73 -1.22 6.21
C SER A 24 12.84 -1.63 5.22
N THR A 25 12.49 -2.28 4.10
CA THR A 25 13.45 -2.77 3.10
C THR A 25 13.21 -2.25 1.68
N LEU A 26 12.23 -1.36 1.49
CA LEU A 26 11.92 -0.77 0.17
C LEU A 26 13.11 -0.01 -0.44
N LEU A 27 13.91 0.68 0.38
CA LEU A 27 15.09 1.40 -0.10
C LEU A 27 16.22 0.49 -0.60
N ALA A 28 16.16 -0.83 -0.38
CA ALA A 28 17.09 -1.78 -0.99
C ALA A 28 17.01 -1.79 -2.54
N PHE A 29 15.91 -1.27 -3.11
CA PHE A 29 15.76 -1.09 -4.55
C PHE A 29 16.30 0.24 -5.08
N TYR A 30 16.80 1.11 -4.20
CA TYR A 30 17.41 2.38 -4.59
C TYR A 30 18.90 2.18 -4.88
N HIS A 31 19.36 2.73 -6.00
CA HIS A 31 20.78 2.78 -6.35
C HIS A 31 21.46 3.72 -5.34
N ASP A 32 22.26 3.16 -4.43
CA ASP A 32 22.90 3.85 -3.29
C ASP A 32 22.11 3.80 -1.96
N ALA A 33 21.41 2.70 -1.69
CA ALA A 33 20.71 2.47 -0.41
C ALA A 33 21.58 2.74 0.85
N ASP A 34 22.89 2.53 0.76
CA ASP A 34 23.85 2.73 1.86
C ASP A 34 23.96 4.19 2.34
N ILE A 35 23.45 5.17 1.58
CA ILE A 35 23.45 6.59 2.00
C ILE A 35 22.36 6.90 3.03
N PHE A 36 21.38 6.00 3.18
CA PHE A 36 20.29 6.15 4.14
C PHE A 36 20.69 5.49 5.45
N ASP A 37 21.39 6.25 6.30
CA ASP A 37 21.71 5.86 7.68
C ASP A 37 20.48 5.91 8.62
N GLU A 38 19.40 6.58 8.19
CA GLU A 38 18.17 6.76 8.96
C GLU A 38 17.16 5.64 8.70
N ASP A 39 16.43 5.25 9.75
CA ASP A 39 15.28 4.35 9.60
C ASP A 39 14.17 5.08 8.83
N TYR A 40 14.03 4.76 7.54
CA TYR A 40 13.02 5.40 6.72
C TYR A 40 11.58 5.12 7.21
N ALA A 41 11.36 4.09 8.05
CA ALA A 41 10.05 3.90 8.68
C ALA A 41 9.72 5.04 9.64
N GLU A 42 10.68 5.52 10.45
CA GLU A 42 10.47 6.70 11.30
C GLU A 42 10.17 7.94 10.44
N PHE A 43 10.90 8.10 9.33
CA PHE A 43 10.62 9.16 8.37
C PHE A 43 9.20 9.07 7.80
N LEU A 44 8.75 7.89 7.35
CA LEU A 44 7.41 7.69 6.80
C LEU A 44 6.31 7.87 7.86
N LEU A 45 6.58 7.48 9.11
CA LEU A 45 5.68 7.74 10.24
C LEU A 45 5.50 9.24 10.49
N ALA A 46 6.58 10.02 10.39
CA ALA A 46 6.56 11.47 10.51
C ALA A 46 5.97 12.16 9.25
N ASN A 47 6.08 11.53 8.09
CA ASN A 47 5.71 12.09 6.78
C ASN A 47 4.62 11.26 6.10
N ARG A 48 3.43 11.22 6.71
CA ARG A 48 2.23 10.50 6.22
C ARG A 48 1.90 10.77 4.76
N HIS A 49 2.14 11.99 4.25
CA HIS A 49 1.91 12.32 2.85
C HIS A 49 2.88 11.58 1.90
N VAL A 50 4.14 11.38 2.29
CA VAL A 50 5.11 10.56 1.54
C VAL A 50 4.67 9.10 1.54
N PHE A 51 4.25 8.59 2.70
CA PHE A 51 3.69 7.24 2.82
C PHE A 51 2.51 7.05 1.86
N ALA A 52 1.51 7.94 1.91
CA ALA A 52 0.34 7.87 1.03
C ALA A 52 0.73 7.94 -0.46
N ALA A 53 1.62 8.86 -0.83
CA ALA A 53 2.08 9.04 -2.20
C ALA A 53 2.87 7.83 -2.73
N SER A 54 3.51 7.04 -1.87
CA SER A 54 4.19 5.80 -2.30
C SER A 54 3.22 4.79 -2.93
N PHE A 55 1.97 4.72 -2.46
CA PHE A 55 0.93 3.88 -3.06
C PHE A 55 0.53 4.40 -4.45
N ALA A 56 0.49 5.72 -4.64
CA ALA A 56 0.22 6.32 -5.95
C ALA A 56 1.33 6.00 -6.95
N VAL A 57 2.59 6.27 -6.57
CA VAL A 57 3.75 5.99 -7.41
C VAL A 57 3.81 4.52 -7.78
N PHE A 58 3.66 3.62 -6.81
CA PHE A 58 3.64 2.19 -7.04
C PHE A 58 2.52 1.79 -8.01
N SER A 59 1.26 2.09 -7.69
CA SER A 59 0.10 1.62 -8.47
C SER A 59 0.03 2.20 -9.87
N ASN A 60 0.43 3.47 -10.05
CA ASN A 60 0.48 4.09 -11.37
C ASN A 60 1.55 3.43 -12.25
N ASN A 61 2.70 3.03 -11.68
CA ASN A 61 3.76 2.34 -12.42
C ASN A 61 3.47 0.86 -12.70
N CYS A 62 2.61 0.19 -11.91
CA CYS A 62 2.09 -1.13 -12.29
C CYS A 62 1.23 -1.04 -13.55
N LEU A 63 0.45 0.04 -13.70
CA LEU A 63 -0.44 0.21 -14.87
C LEU A 63 0.28 0.78 -16.09
N THR A 64 1.15 1.76 -15.88
CA THR A 64 1.90 2.44 -16.93
C THR A 64 3.38 2.41 -16.54
N PRO A 65 4.14 1.40 -16.99
CA PRO A 65 5.56 1.28 -16.67
C PRO A 65 6.32 2.53 -17.11
N HIS A 66 7.21 3.02 -16.25
CA HIS A 66 8.08 4.13 -16.56
C HIS A 66 8.99 3.81 -17.77
N PRO A 67 9.28 4.74 -18.70
CA PRO A 67 10.07 4.48 -19.90
C PRO A 67 11.51 3.99 -19.69
N SER A 68 12.01 4.03 -18.45
CA SER A 68 13.35 3.55 -18.08
C SER A 68 13.40 2.06 -17.72
N ASP A 69 12.28 1.34 -17.91
CA ASP A 69 12.10 -0.07 -17.52
C ASP A 69 12.32 -0.34 -16.02
N GLN A 70 12.25 0.70 -15.17
CA GLN A 70 12.26 0.53 -13.73
C GLN A 70 10.95 -0.09 -13.23
N SER A 71 11.04 -1.05 -12.32
CA SER A 71 9.87 -1.65 -11.70
C SER A 71 9.10 -0.65 -10.83
N ALA A 72 7.81 -0.89 -10.62
CA ALA A 72 6.98 -0.08 -9.73
C ALA A 72 7.56 0.02 -8.30
N LEU A 73 8.20 -1.04 -7.80
CA LEU A 73 8.91 -1.04 -6.51
C LEU A 73 10.10 -0.07 -6.52
N THR A 74 10.93 -0.09 -7.55
CA THR A 74 12.06 0.84 -7.69
C THR A 74 11.58 2.29 -7.78
N ARG A 75 10.46 2.55 -8.45
CA ARG A 75 9.86 3.89 -8.52
C ARG A 75 9.35 4.34 -7.15
N ALA A 76 8.63 3.49 -6.43
CA ALA A 76 8.18 3.81 -5.07
C ALA A 76 9.38 4.05 -4.11
N ALA A 77 10.44 3.24 -4.20
CA ALA A 77 11.68 3.45 -3.45
C ALA A 77 12.34 4.79 -3.79
N THR A 78 12.38 5.15 -5.08
CA THR A 78 12.89 6.43 -5.56
C THR A 78 12.12 7.60 -4.96
N TRP A 79 10.79 7.53 -4.90
CA TRP A 79 9.97 8.56 -4.27
C TRP A 79 10.29 8.76 -2.79
N VAL A 80 10.41 7.67 -2.04
CA VAL A 80 10.76 7.73 -0.61
C VAL A 80 12.16 8.32 -0.43
N ALA A 81 13.14 7.83 -1.20
CA ALA A 81 14.53 8.30 -1.19
C ALA A 81 14.64 9.81 -1.47
N GLN A 82 14.00 10.30 -2.55
CA GLN A 82 14.01 11.72 -2.91
C GLN A 82 13.28 12.59 -1.89
N SER A 83 12.29 12.04 -1.19
CA SER A 83 11.57 12.77 -0.14
C SER A 83 12.41 12.89 1.14
N MET A 84 13.17 11.86 1.49
CA MET A 84 14.08 11.86 2.65
C MET A 84 15.29 12.74 2.44
N LEU A 85 15.95 12.59 1.29
CA LEU A 85 17.17 13.31 0.96
C LEU A 85 17.01 13.98 -0.42
N PRO A 86 16.36 15.17 -0.49
CA PRO A 86 16.12 15.87 -1.75
C PRO A 86 17.39 16.25 -2.53
N THR A 87 18.54 16.20 -1.88
CA THR A 87 19.86 16.49 -2.48
C THR A 87 20.45 15.30 -3.23
N VAL A 88 19.91 14.09 -3.07
CA VAL A 88 20.41 12.90 -3.76
C VAL A 88 20.04 12.97 -5.24
N ALA A 89 21.04 12.81 -6.10
CA ALA A 89 20.85 12.81 -7.54
C ALA A 89 20.03 11.57 -7.95
N CYS A 90 19.01 11.79 -8.79
CA CYS A 90 18.20 10.70 -9.34
C CYS A 90 18.24 10.76 -10.86
N ASN A 91 18.66 9.66 -11.48
CA ASN A 91 18.72 9.54 -12.94
C ASN A 91 17.32 9.62 -13.59
N TYR A 92 16.29 9.24 -12.84
CA TYR A 92 14.90 9.22 -13.28
C TYR A 92 14.03 9.85 -12.19
N PRO A 93 13.92 11.18 -12.11
CA PRO A 93 13.11 11.83 -11.08
C PRO A 93 11.65 11.37 -11.16
N ILE A 94 10.93 11.43 -10.04
CA ILE A 94 9.49 11.15 -10.02
C ILE A 94 8.75 12.16 -10.89
N GLU A 95 7.97 11.66 -11.85
CA GLU A 95 7.16 12.46 -12.75
C GLU A 95 5.79 12.80 -12.15
N PRO A 96 5.17 13.93 -12.50
CA PRO A 96 3.89 14.33 -11.91
C PRO A 96 2.75 13.31 -12.07
N TRP A 97 2.77 12.52 -13.15
CA TRP A 97 1.75 11.49 -13.38
C TRP A 97 1.89 10.30 -12.43
N GLU A 98 3.09 10.02 -11.92
CA GLU A 98 3.31 8.95 -10.93
C GLU A 98 2.63 9.30 -9.59
N LEU A 99 2.56 10.59 -9.26
CA LEU A 99 1.90 11.12 -8.07
C LEU A 99 0.42 11.46 -8.27
N ALA A 100 -0.05 11.46 -9.52
CA ALA A 100 -1.41 11.84 -9.83
C ALA A 100 -2.39 10.82 -9.24
N PRO A 101 -3.58 11.26 -8.80
CA PRO A 101 -4.66 10.33 -8.48
C PRO A 101 -4.97 9.47 -9.71
N ALA A 102 -5.45 8.26 -9.47
CA ALA A 102 -5.90 7.36 -10.52
C ALA A 102 -6.81 8.09 -11.52
N SER A 103 -6.52 7.91 -12.82
CA SER A 103 -7.23 8.61 -13.90
C SER A 103 -8.69 8.21 -14.06
N GLN A 104 -9.08 7.05 -13.52
CA GLN A 104 -10.43 6.53 -13.54
C GLN A 104 -10.84 6.10 -12.14
N ASP A 105 -12.02 6.55 -11.72
CA ASP A 105 -12.64 6.08 -10.48
C ASP A 105 -12.98 4.59 -10.59
N ARG A 106 -12.91 3.88 -9.45
CA ARG A 106 -13.25 2.46 -9.31
C ARG A 106 -12.33 1.48 -10.05
N THR A 107 -11.11 1.86 -10.40
CA THR A 107 -10.08 0.91 -10.83
C THR A 107 -9.31 0.35 -9.63
N PHE A 108 -8.52 -0.71 -9.84
CA PHE A 108 -7.60 -1.22 -8.81
C PHE A 108 -6.66 -0.12 -8.28
N ASN A 109 -6.02 0.66 -9.15
CA ASN A 109 -5.10 1.72 -8.71
C ASN A 109 -5.83 2.81 -7.91
N ALA A 110 -7.06 3.18 -8.27
CA ALA A 110 -7.86 4.12 -7.47
C ALA A 110 -8.10 3.56 -6.06
N ALA A 111 -8.61 2.33 -5.97
CA ALA A 111 -8.89 1.67 -4.69
C ALA A 111 -7.61 1.50 -3.84
N PHE A 112 -6.49 1.14 -4.47
CA PHE A 112 -5.21 0.96 -3.78
C PHE A 112 -4.63 2.29 -3.26
N GLN A 113 -4.76 3.37 -4.04
CA GLN A 113 -4.38 4.71 -3.61
C GLN A 113 -5.25 5.22 -2.46
N HIS A 114 -6.57 5.04 -2.55
CA HIS A 114 -7.49 5.39 -1.47
C HIS A 114 -7.19 4.62 -0.19
N PHE A 115 -6.88 3.32 -0.28
CA PHE A 115 -6.46 2.53 0.85
C PHE A 115 -5.17 3.06 1.51
N GLY A 116 -4.14 3.35 0.71
CA GLY A 116 -2.89 3.94 1.20
C GLY A 116 -3.09 5.31 1.87
N GLN A 117 -3.92 6.17 1.27
CA GLN A 117 -4.32 7.44 1.86
C GLN A 117 -5.09 7.25 3.17
N ALA A 118 -6.00 6.28 3.23
CA ALA A 118 -6.80 6.02 4.42
C ALA A 118 -5.95 5.56 5.60
N LEU A 119 -4.97 4.68 5.34
CA LEU A 119 -3.95 4.30 6.31
C LEU A 119 -3.15 5.50 6.80
N ALA A 120 -2.62 6.30 5.88
CA ALA A 120 -1.77 7.45 6.20
C ALA A 120 -2.49 8.50 7.06
N LEU A 121 -3.71 8.83 6.69
CA LEU A 121 -4.45 9.95 7.26
C LEU A 121 -5.29 9.56 8.48
N GLY A 122 -5.30 8.28 8.87
CA GLY A 122 -6.12 7.86 10.01
C GLY A 122 -7.61 7.75 9.67
N THR A 123 -7.98 7.64 8.38
CA THR A 123 -9.38 7.71 7.91
C THR A 123 -9.99 6.35 7.55
N LEU A 124 -9.32 5.25 7.92
CA LEU A 124 -9.94 3.93 7.95
C LEU A 124 -11.30 3.98 8.71
N PRO A 125 -12.28 3.14 8.32
CA PRO A 125 -13.60 3.01 8.96
C PRO A 125 -13.59 3.20 10.48
N THR A 126 -13.98 4.40 10.93
CA THR A 126 -13.82 4.83 12.33
C THR A 126 -14.70 4.05 13.29
N GLN A 127 -15.84 3.56 12.81
CA GLN A 127 -16.74 2.66 13.53
C GLN A 127 -16.10 1.32 13.89
N ILE A 128 -15.04 0.91 13.17
CA ILE A 128 -14.27 -0.31 13.45
C ILE A 128 -13.09 0.03 14.36
N ILE A 129 -12.29 1.04 13.98
CA ILE A 129 -11.03 1.31 14.68
C ILE A 129 -11.22 1.93 16.07
N GLN A 130 -12.40 2.48 16.39
CA GLN A 130 -12.78 2.95 17.73
C GLN A 130 -11.78 3.93 18.38
N ASN A 131 -11.10 4.77 17.59
CA ASN A 131 -10.04 5.69 18.01
C ASN A 131 -8.71 5.04 18.44
N HIS A 132 -8.46 3.76 18.12
CA HIS A 132 -7.12 3.19 18.26
C HIS A 132 -6.17 3.90 17.29
N ASP A 133 -5.07 4.48 17.81
CA ASP A 133 -4.01 5.00 16.97
C ASP A 133 -3.18 3.84 16.42
N TYR A 134 -3.49 3.43 15.19
CA TYR A 134 -2.87 2.29 14.54
C TYR A 134 -1.62 2.65 13.75
N PHE A 135 -1.48 3.92 13.36
CA PHE A 135 -0.44 4.30 12.40
C PHE A 135 0.98 4.03 12.92
N PRO A 136 1.30 4.27 14.21
CA PRO A 136 2.59 3.88 14.80
C PRO A 136 2.89 2.39 14.71
N HIS A 137 1.87 1.54 14.53
CA HIS A 137 2.02 0.09 14.45
C HIS A 137 2.23 -0.42 13.02
N VAL A 138 2.06 0.41 11.99
CA VAL A 138 2.16 0.00 10.58
C VAL A 138 3.52 -0.62 10.23
N PHE A 139 4.60 -0.21 10.91
CA PHE A 139 5.95 -0.76 10.75
C PHE A 139 6.35 -1.73 11.89
N ASN A 140 5.47 -2.01 12.86
CA ASN A 140 5.76 -2.94 13.95
C ASN A 140 5.69 -4.40 13.47
N GLY A 141 6.79 -4.89 12.89
CA GLY A 141 6.95 -6.25 12.38
C GLY A 141 6.37 -6.36 10.97
N GLY A 142 7.22 -6.33 9.95
CA GLY A 142 6.78 -6.02 8.58
C GLY A 142 5.82 -7.00 7.91
N SER A 143 5.63 -8.21 8.46
CA SER A 143 4.52 -9.10 8.11
C SER A 143 3.13 -8.53 8.41
N PHE A 144 3.02 -7.45 9.19
CA PHE A 144 1.75 -6.82 9.55
C PHE A 144 1.13 -6.04 8.38
N LEU A 145 1.81 -5.00 7.88
CA LEU A 145 1.29 -4.16 6.78
C LEU A 145 1.04 -4.99 5.52
N GLU A 146 1.95 -5.92 5.22
CA GLU A 146 1.80 -6.93 4.16
C GLU A 146 0.46 -7.66 4.27
N GLN A 147 0.12 -8.23 5.43
CA GLN A 147 -1.14 -8.94 5.62
C GLN A 147 -2.37 -8.03 5.50
N VAL A 148 -2.31 -6.80 6.02
CA VAL A 148 -3.43 -5.85 5.91
C VAL A 148 -3.67 -5.47 4.44
N ILE A 149 -2.60 -5.24 3.67
CA ILE A 149 -2.67 -5.01 2.22
C ILE A 149 -3.27 -6.23 1.51
N MET A 150 -2.83 -7.45 1.84
CA MET A 150 -3.38 -8.65 1.22
C MET A 150 -4.85 -8.83 1.52
N VAL A 151 -5.27 -8.59 2.76
CA VAL A 151 -6.70 -8.67 3.12
C VAL A 151 -7.51 -7.67 2.32
N PHE A 152 -7.01 -6.44 2.12
CA PHE A 152 -7.67 -5.46 1.26
C PHE A 152 -7.77 -5.97 -0.18
N VAL A 153 -6.62 -6.27 -0.80
CA VAL A 153 -6.52 -6.60 -2.23
C VAL A 153 -7.25 -7.89 -2.58
N ASN A 154 -7.13 -8.95 -1.76
CA ASN A 154 -7.79 -10.23 -1.99
C ASN A 154 -9.32 -10.15 -1.86
N ASN A 155 -9.83 -9.21 -1.04
CA ASN A 155 -11.26 -9.00 -0.89
C ASN A 155 -11.85 -8.03 -1.93
N LEU A 156 -11.04 -7.40 -2.78
CA LEU A 156 -11.55 -6.62 -3.90
C LEU A 156 -12.21 -7.54 -4.94
N LEU A 157 -13.40 -7.12 -5.36
CA LEU A 157 -14.18 -7.71 -6.42
C LEU A 157 -14.27 -6.72 -7.57
N VAL A 158 -14.10 -7.24 -8.78
CA VAL A 158 -14.27 -6.48 -10.02
C VAL A 158 -15.42 -7.03 -10.85
N ASP A 159 -16.08 -6.15 -11.59
CA ASP A 159 -17.07 -6.52 -12.61
C ASP A 159 -16.40 -6.99 -13.92
N ALA A 160 -17.21 -7.20 -14.96
CA ALA A 160 -16.74 -7.69 -16.25
C ALA A 160 -15.83 -6.69 -17.00
N ASP A 161 -15.89 -5.41 -16.64
CA ASP A 161 -15.07 -4.34 -17.22
C ASP A 161 -13.78 -4.10 -16.40
N GLY A 162 -13.54 -4.91 -15.36
CA GLY A 162 -12.39 -4.77 -14.47
C GLY A 162 -12.55 -3.66 -13.41
N LEU A 163 -13.76 -3.12 -13.23
CA LEU A 163 -14.02 -2.07 -12.26
C LEU A 163 -14.36 -2.65 -10.90
N VAL A 164 -13.75 -2.11 -9.85
CA VAL A 164 -14.00 -2.41 -8.44
C VAL A 164 -15.46 -2.10 -8.09
N VAL A 165 -16.14 -3.06 -7.48
CA VAL A 165 -17.56 -2.95 -7.09
C VAL A 165 -17.78 -2.92 -5.57
N ASN A 166 -16.76 -3.22 -4.76
CA ASN A 166 -16.91 -3.43 -3.32
C ASN A 166 -15.78 -2.81 -2.47
N GLU A 167 -15.15 -1.73 -2.93
CA GLU A 167 -14.02 -1.06 -2.26
C GLU A 167 -14.25 -0.84 -0.76
N GLN A 168 -15.41 -0.30 -0.38
CA GLN A 168 -15.76 -0.05 1.02
C GLN A 168 -15.75 -1.33 1.87
N ALA A 169 -16.28 -2.44 1.35
CA ALA A 169 -16.32 -3.71 2.07
C ALA A 169 -14.91 -4.32 2.23
N ALA A 170 -14.07 -4.19 1.20
CA ALA A 170 -12.66 -4.59 1.28
C ALA A 170 -11.88 -3.74 2.29
N LEU A 171 -12.13 -2.43 2.32
CA LEU A 171 -11.53 -1.49 3.27
C LEU A 171 -11.93 -1.81 4.72
N GLU A 172 -13.21 -2.08 4.96
CA GLU A 172 -13.71 -2.53 6.27
C GLU A 172 -13.06 -3.84 6.70
N ARG A 173 -12.93 -4.79 5.78
CA ARG A 173 -12.30 -6.09 6.05
C ARG A 173 -10.82 -5.95 6.43
N ALA A 174 -10.07 -5.12 5.71
CA ALA A 174 -8.68 -4.79 6.05
C ALA A 174 -8.58 -4.05 7.39
N THR A 175 -9.53 -3.16 7.70
CA THR A 175 -9.59 -2.45 8.99
C THR A 175 -9.80 -3.40 10.16
N TRP A 176 -10.65 -4.42 10.00
CA TRP A 176 -10.82 -5.48 11.00
C TRP A 176 -9.55 -6.31 11.19
N CYS A 177 -8.84 -6.64 10.11
CA CYS A 177 -7.55 -7.31 10.20
C CYS A 177 -6.54 -6.47 11.00
N LEU A 178 -6.45 -5.18 10.68
CA LEU A 178 -5.59 -4.22 11.35
C LEU A 178 -5.92 -4.08 12.83
N LEU A 179 -7.20 -3.93 13.19
CA LEU A 179 -7.62 -3.85 14.59
C LEU A 179 -7.27 -5.14 15.34
N ARG A 180 -7.45 -6.31 14.72
CA ARG A 180 -7.11 -7.62 15.33
C ARG A 180 -5.62 -7.78 15.61
N TRP A 181 -4.78 -7.06 14.88
CA TRP A 181 -3.34 -7.02 15.11
C TRP A 181 -2.96 -6.16 16.32
N ILE A 182 -3.64 -5.03 16.48
CA ILE A 182 -3.43 -4.08 17.58
C ILE A 182 -4.03 -4.64 18.88
N ASP A 183 -5.29 -5.07 18.82
CA ASP A 183 -5.99 -5.67 19.94
C ASP A 183 -6.20 -7.17 19.68
N ARG A 184 -5.43 -7.98 20.39
CA ARG A 184 -5.49 -9.44 20.24
C ARG A 184 -6.75 -10.08 20.82
N SER A 185 -7.55 -9.32 21.58
CA SER A 185 -8.82 -9.78 22.16
C SER A 185 -9.99 -9.71 21.19
N VAL A 186 -9.88 -8.92 20.12
CA VAL A 186 -10.90 -8.81 19.08
C VAL A 186 -11.15 -10.17 18.43
N VAL A 187 -12.41 -10.56 18.32
CA VAL A 187 -12.83 -11.78 17.62
C VAL A 187 -13.48 -11.37 16.32
N LEU A 188 -12.91 -11.84 15.21
CA LEU A 188 -13.44 -11.59 13.88
C LEU A 188 -14.43 -12.69 13.50
N ASP A 189 -15.63 -12.29 13.10
CA ASP A 189 -16.66 -13.19 12.55
C ASP A 189 -17.17 -12.61 11.21
N PRO A 190 -16.80 -13.21 10.06
CA PRO A 190 -15.99 -14.43 9.93
C PRO A 190 -14.51 -14.19 10.27
N PRO A 191 -13.77 -15.23 10.70
CA PRO A 191 -12.32 -15.12 10.93
C PRO A 191 -11.57 -14.80 9.64
N ILE A 192 -10.37 -14.21 9.75
CA ILE A 192 -9.46 -14.05 8.59
C ILE A 192 -9.02 -15.43 8.15
N THR A 193 -9.20 -15.71 6.87
CA THR A 193 -8.90 -17.00 6.26
C THR A 193 -7.53 -16.97 5.56
N PRO A 194 -6.87 -18.13 5.36
CA PRO A 194 -5.55 -18.17 4.74
C PRO A 194 -5.48 -17.54 3.35
N TRP A 195 -6.55 -17.63 2.55
CA TRP A 195 -6.57 -17.04 1.22
C TRP A 195 -6.59 -15.50 1.24
N GLU A 196 -6.99 -14.88 2.35
CA GLU A 196 -7.02 -13.42 2.47
C GLU A 196 -5.64 -12.83 2.75
N ILE A 197 -4.73 -13.61 3.34
CA ILE A 197 -3.38 -13.16 3.73
C ILE A 197 -2.25 -13.71 2.86
N ASN A 198 -2.57 -14.59 1.90
CA ASN A 198 -1.61 -15.18 0.96
C ASN A 198 -1.88 -14.66 -0.46
N CYS A 199 -0.83 -14.65 -1.28
CA CYS A 199 -0.91 -14.36 -2.72
C CYS A 199 -1.59 -15.51 -3.50
#